data_AF-A0A166A5R2-F1
#
_entry.id   AF-A0A166A5R2-F1
#
_cell.length_a   1.000
_cell.length_b   1.000
_cell.length_c   1.000
_cell.angle_alpha   90.00
_cell.angle_beta   90.00
_cell.angle_gamma   90.00
#
_symmetry.space_group_name_H-M   'P 1'
#
loop_
_entity.id
_entity.type
_entity.pdbx_description
1 polymer ?
#
loop_
_entity_poly.entity_id
_entity_poly.type
_entity_poly.pdbx_seq_one_letter_code
_entity_poly.pdbx_strand_id
1 'polypeptide(L)'
;MTEEQITRTAQSCFQGCPTIVLGSGASMPHGLPSMGELSTYLFENIETDGDAEHDAWLLVKTALSNNDHLEAALEGKTLPPSLLSKIVGLTWSCVNAKDKQLLETAAHDGEFALGRLLDNMFSSTHSEVHVVTTNYDRVAEFACNSKNVLFQTGFAPGYIQKWESTGRVKLTHGTKAARVVKIWKIHGSLDWFRTADDRSIGLPVFELPSKDHYTPLIVTPGLNKYEKTYEDPFRTTINGADAALKNASAFLCVGFGFRDQHIHPKLIERCREQNVPTVVLARTLTEEAQDFLRNKAGTNYLGIERSGTGSRVYSPSYPEGTNVATPDLWSLEGFNSLAL
;
A
#
# COMPACT_ATOMS: atom_id res chain seq x y z
N MET A 1 -0.04 24.03 17.65
CA MET A 1 1.02 23.02 17.87
C MET A 1 2.33 23.62 17.40
N THR A 2 3.41 23.53 18.18
CA THR A 2 4.73 24.04 17.76
C THR A 2 5.45 23.00 16.89
N GLU A 3 6.39 23.43 16.06
CA GLU A 3 7.21 22.52 15.24
C GLU A 3 7.97 21.51 16.12
N GLU A 4 8.49 21.95 17.26
CA GLU A 4 9.16 21.08 18.23
C GLU A 4 8.26 19.93 18.73
N GLN A 5 6.96 20.19 18.95
CA GLN A 5 6.00 19.16 19.35
C GLN A 5 5.77 18.14 18.22
N ILE A 6 5.71 18.62 16.97
CA ILE A 6 5.52 17.77 15.79
C ILE A 6 6.74 16.88 15.62
N THR A 7 7.93 17.46 15.62
CA THR A 7 9.21 16.75 15.52
C THR A 7 9.34 15.69 16.60
N ARG A 8 9.03 16.02 17.86
CA ARG A 8 9.11 15.06 18.97
C ARG A 8 8.21 13.83 18.76
N THR A 9 6.97 14.03 18.32
CA THR A 9 6.05 12.91 18.05
C THR A 9 6.49 12.11 16.83
N ALA A 10 6.95 12.77 15.77
CA ALA A 10 7.47 12.11 14.57
C ALA A 10 8.71 11.24 14.89
N GLN A 11 9.66 11.78 15.65
CA GLN A 11 10.85 11.05 16.12
C GLN A 11 10.48 9.89 17.04
N SER A 12 9.53 10.08 17.95
CA SER A 12 9.05 8.99 18.82
C SER A 12 8.45 7.84 18.01
N CYS A 13 7.69 8.14 16.96
CA CYS A 13 7.18 7.13 16.03
C CYS A 13 8.33 6.41 15.32
N PHE A 14 9.28 7.14 14.73
CA PHE A 14 10.42 6.57 14.02
C PHE A 14 11.30 5.68 14.92
N GLN A 15 11.61 6.14 16.14
CA GLN A 15 12.38 5.37 17.13
C GLN A 15 11.67 4.07 17.55
N GLY A 16 10.33 4.04 17.47
CA GLY A 16 9.52 2.85 17.67
C GLY A 16 9.64 1.81 16.55
N CYS A 17 10.45 2.06 15.51
CA CYS A 17 10.61 1.21 14.33
C CYS A 17 9.23 0.84 13.74
N PRO A 18 8.51 1.82 13.18
CA PRO A 18 7.09 1.65 12.91
C PRO A 18 6.85 0.58 11.85
N THR A 19 5.74 -0.15 12.00
CA THR A 19 5.18 -0.87 10.85
C THR A 19 4.61 0.16 9.89
N ILE A 20 5.11 0.16 8.66
CA ILE A 20 4.73 1.13 7.62
C ILE A 20 3.50 0.60 6.89
N VAL A 21 2.48 1.44 6.74
CA VAL A 21 1.26 1.12 5.97
C VAL A 21 1.17 2.06 4.77
N LEU A 22 1.18 1.49 3.56
CA LEU A 22 1.15 2.26 2.31
C LEU A 22 -0.18 2.05 1.59
N GLY A 23 -0.88 3.15 1.29
CA GLY A 23 -1.98 3.18 0.34
C GLY A 23 -1.60 3.86 -0.98
N SER A 24 -2.56 4.00 -1.90
CA SER A 24 -2.29 4.51 -3.26
C SER A 24 -1.65 5.90 -3.25
N GLY A 25 -1.96 6.73 -2.25
CA GLY A 25 -1.38 8.07 -2.10
C GLY A 25 0.13 8.07 -1.87
N ALA A 26 0.73 6.96 -1.41
CA ALA A 26 2.17 6.82 -1.27
C ALA A 26 2.88 6.64 -2.62
N SER A 27 2.20 6.05 -3.61
CA SER A 27 2.75 5.81 -4.95
C SER A 27 2.55 6.99 -5.90
N MET A 28 1.55 7.85 -5.65
CA MET A 28 1.24 9.01 -6.50
C MET A 28 2.41 9.99 -6.75
N PRO A 29 3.29 10.31 -5.78
CA PRO A 29 4.46 11.14 -6.03
C PRO A 29 5.42 10.56 -7.08
N HIS A 30 5.37 9.26 -7.31
CA HIS A 30 6.14 8.54 -8.32
C HIS A 30 5.42 8.43 -9.67
N GLY A 31 4.29 9.13 -9.85
CA GLY A 31 3.52 9.17 -11.09
C GLY A 31 2.54 8.01 -11.29
N LEU A 32 2.37 7.14 -10.28
CA LEU A 32 1.37 6.07 -10.29
C LEU A 32 -0.04 6.66 -10.13
N PRO A 33 -1.07 6.02 -10.72
CA PRO A 33 -2.43 6.53 -10.67
C PRO A 33 -3.01 6.46 -9.26
N SER A 34 -3.80 7.47 -8.90
CA SER A 34 -4.72 7.43 -7.76
C SER A 34 -5.87 6.45 -8.02
N MET A 35 -6.61 6.11 -6.97
CA MET A 35 -7.84 5.33 -7.12
C MET A 35 -8.90 6.03 -7.97
N GLY A 36 -8.93 7.37 -7.97
CA GLY A 36 -9.81 8.14 -8.83
C GLY A 36 -9.42 8.03 -10.31
N GLU A 37 -8.14 8.20 -10.62
CA GLU A 37 -7.62 8.04 -11.99
C GLU A 37 -7.80 6.62 -12.51
N LEU A 38 -7.58 5.60 -11.67
CA LEU A 38 -7.87 4.21 -12.01
C LEU A 38 -9.38 4.01 -12.29
N SER A 39 -10.25 4.59 -11.47
CA SER A 39 -11.70 4.53 -11.67
C SER A 39 -12.12 5.14 -13.01
N THR A 40 -11.58 6.32 -13.35
CA THR A 40 -11.83 6.98 -14.64
C THR A 40 -11.31 6.13 -15.79
N TYR A 41 -10.10 5.59 -15.68
CA TYR A 41 -9.53 4.72 -16.71
C TYR A 41 -10.40 3.49 -16.97
N LEU A 42 -10.88 2.82 -15.92
CA LEU A 42 -11.79 1.68 -16.06
C LEU A 42 -13.13 2.08 -16.69
N PHE A 43 -13.70 3.21 -16.25
CA PHE A 43 -14.95 3.75 -16.81
C PHE A 43 -14.87 3.94 -18.32
N GLU A 44 -13.75 4.47 -18.81
CA GLU A 44 -13.52 4.81 -20.22
C GLU A 44 -13.10 3.62 -21.09
N ASN A 45 -12.41 2.62 -20.54
CA ASN A 45 -11.74 1.58 -21.34
C ASN A 45 -12.39 0.19 -21.25
N ILE A 46 -13.40 -0.01 -20.41
CA ILE A 46 -14.12 -1.30 -20.36
C ILE A 46 -15.11 -1.40 -21.52
N GLU A 47 -14.81 -2.34 -22.42
CA GLU A 47 -15.69 -2.80 -23.49
C GLU A 47 -16.43 -4.05 -23.04
N THR A 48 -17.77 -4.00 -23.04
CA THR A 48 -18.64 -5.10 -22.60
C THR A 48 -19.07 -5.97 -23.77
N ASP A 49 -19.07 -7.30 -23.58
CA ASP A 49 -19.55 -8.27 -24.56
C ASP A 49 -20.88 -8.89 -24.12
N GLY A 50 -21.94 -8.60 -24.88
CA GLY A 50 -23.29 -9.11 -24.63
C GLY A 50 -24.01 -8.43 -23.45
N ASP A 51 -25.30 -8.77 -23.30
CA ASP A 51 -26.20 -8.08 -22.36
C ASP A 51 -25.77 -8.26 -20.89
N ALA A 52 -25.27 -9.45 -20.53
CA ALA A 52 -24.87 -9.73 -19.15
C ALA A 52 -23.71 -8.85 -18.66
N GLU A 53 -22.69 -8.61 -19.50
CA GLU A 53 -21.62 -7.69 -19.14
C GLU A 53 -22.10 -6.23 -19.20
N HIS A 54 -22.93 -5.90 -20.19
CA HIS A 54 -23.47 -4.55 -20.35
C HIS A 54 -24.26 -4.11 -19.12
N ASP A 55 -25.22 -4.93 -18.69
CA ASP A 55 -26.08 -4.64 -17.54
C ASP A 55 -25.27 -4.55 -16.25
N ALA A 56 -24.36 -5.50 -16.02
CA ALA A 56 -23.50 -5.50 -14.84
C ALA A 56 -22.59 -4.26 -14.79
N TRP A 57 -21.99 -3.89 -15.92
CA TRP A 57 -21.12 -2.71 -16.00
C TRP A 57 -21.90 -1.40 -15.93
N LEU A 58 -23.13 -1.36 -16.45
CA LEU A 58 -24.02 -0.20 -16.34
C LEU A 58 -24.30 0.14 -14.87
N LEU A 59 -24.56 -0.86 -14.02
CA LEU A 59 -24.75 -0.66 -12.58
C LEU A 59 -23.51 -0.05 -11.91
N VAL A 60 -22.31 -0.50 -12.29
CA VAL A 60 -21.05 0.08 -11.79
C VAL A 60 -20.91 1.52 -12.27
N LYS A 61 -21.14 1.80 -13.55
CA LYS A 61 -21.07 3.16 -14.11
C LYS A 61 -22.05 4.13 -13.47
N THR A 62 -23.27 3.67 -13.17
CA THR A 62 -24.26 4.48 -12.44
C THR A 62 -23.79 4.80 -11.03
N ALA A 63 -23.23 3.83 -10.30
CA ALA A 63 -22.68 4.07 -8.96
C ALA A 63 -21.53 5.09 -9.00
N LEU A 64 -20.57 4.91 -9.92
CA LEU A 64 -19.47 5.86 -10.13
C LEU A 64 -19.96 7.28 -10.47
N SER A 65 -21.01 7.38 -11.28
CA SER A 65 -21.62 8.67 -11.65
C SER A 65 -22.32 9.36 -10.46
N ASN A 66 -22.69 8.60 -9.44
CA ASN A 66 -23.29 9.10 -8.19
C ASN A 66 -22.24 9.45 -7.11
N ASN A 67 -20.98 9.60 -7.50
CA ASN A 67 -19.83 9.89 -6.63
C ASN A 67 -19.41 8.73 -5.71
N ASP A 68 -19.87 7.50 -5.95
CA ASP A 68 -19.28 6.35 -5.27
C ASP A 68 -17.83 6.18 -5.72
N HIS A 69 -16.94 5.89 -4.79
CA HIS A 69 -15.58 5.48 -5.12
C HIS A 69 -15.56 4.06 -5.69
N LEU A 70 -14.50 3.71 -6.43
CA LEU A 70 -14.39 2.43 -7.16
C LEU A 70 -14.73 1.20 -6.31
N GLU A 71 -14.26 1.14 -5.06
CA GLU A 71 -14.57 0.04 -4.14
C GLU A 71 -16.08 -0.11 -3.87
N ALA A 72 -16.78 0.96 -3.47
CA ALA A 72 -18.22 0.93 -3.23
C ALA A 72 -19.01 0.68 -4.52
N ALA A 73 -18.52 1.22 -5.65
CA ALA A 73 -19.12 1.00 -6.95
C ALA A 73 -19.02 -0.46 -7.43
N LEU A 74 -18.07 -1.24 -6.92
CA LEU A 74 -17.92 -2.66 -7.24
C LEU A 74 -18.52 -3.58 -6.14
N GLU A 75 -18.60 -3.10 -4.91
CA GLU A 75 -19.09 -3.86 -3.77
C GLU A 75 -20.55 -4.34 -3.94
N GLY A 76 -20.79 -5.58 -3.54
CA GLY A 76 -22.11 -6.22 -3.57
C GLY A 76 -22.66 -6.55 -4.95
N LYS A 77 -21.92 -6.26 -6.04
CA LYS A 77 -22.37 -6.51 -7.42
C LYS A 77 -21.87 -7.85 -7.92
N THR A 78 -22.77 -8.63 -8.52
CA THR A 78 -22.40 -9.88 -9.20
C THR A 78 -21.93 -9.54 -10.61
N LEU A 79 -20.62 -9.64 -10.86
CA LEU A 79 -20.05 -9.41 -12.19
C LEU A 79 -19.78 -10.76 -12.90
N PRO A 80 -20.07 -10.87 -14.22
CA PRO A 80 -19.63 -12.01 -15.01
C PRO A 80 -18.11 -12.23 -14.90
N PRO A 81 -17.62 -13.49 -14.86
CA PRO A 81 -16.18 -13.77 -14.79
C PRO A 81 -15.35 -13.14 -15.92
N SER A 82 -15.92 -13.02 -17.11
CA SER A 82 -15.30 -12.37 -18.26
C SER A 82 -15.11 -10.87 -18.05
N LEU A 83 -16.13 -10.17 -17.51
CA LEU A 83 -16.04 -8.76 -17.13
C LEU A 83 -15.02 -8.55 -16.01
N LEU A 84 -15.00 -9.43 -15.00
CA LEU A 84 -13.99 -9.41 -13.94
C LEU A 84 -12.57 -9.53 -14.51
N SER A 85 -12.36 -10.44 -15.47
CA SER A 85 -11.06 -10.58 -16.14
C SER A 85 -10.66 -9.31 -16.90
N LYS A 86 -11.61 -8.57 -17.49
CA LYS A 86 -11.34 -7.28 -18.15
C LYS A 86 -10.94 -6.21 -17.13
N ILE A 87 -11.68 -6.09 -16.02
CA ILE A 87 -11.36 -5.15 -14.93
C ILE A 87 -9.94 -5.41 -14.39
N VAL A 88 -9.60 -6.68 -14.11
CA VAL A 88 -8.27 -7.06 -13.64
C VAL A 88 -7.19 -6.72 -14.67
N GLY A 89 -7.39 -7.08 -15.95
CA GLY A 89 -6.43 -6.81 -17.01
C GLY A 89 -6.19 -5.31 -17.25
N LEU A 90 -7.26 -4.50 -17.23
CA LEU A 90 -7.16 -3.05 -17.38
C LEU A 90 -6.57 -2.38 -16.15
N THR A 91 -6.90 -2.85 -14.95
CA THR A 91 -6.26 -2.38 -13.71
C THR A 91 -4.75 -2.62 -13.76
N TRP A 92 -4.35 -3.85 -14.12
CA TRP A 92 -2.94 -4.20 -14.29
C TRP A 92 -2.26 -3.28 -15.31
N SER A 93 -2.88 -3.09 -16.48
CA SER A 93 -2.32 -2.27 -17.57
C SER A 93 -2.16 -0.80 -17.18
N CYS A 94 -3.17 -0.23 -16.52
CA CYS A 94 -3.18 1.17 -16.07
C CYS A 94 -2.02 1.45 -15.11
N VAL A 95 -1.87 0.63 -14.07
CA VAL A 95 -0.84 0.81 -13.05
C VAL A 95 0.54 0.45 -13.61
N ASN A 96 0.66 -0.65 -14.35
CA ASN A 96 1.94 -1.12 -14.89
C ASN A 96 2.54 -0.16 -15.93
N ALA A 97 1.72 0.59 -16.68
CA ALA A 97 2.22 1.60 -17.61
C ALA A 97 3.10 2.65 -16.90
N LYS A 98 2.71 3.06 -15.69
CA LYS A 98 3.44 4.01 -14.86
C LYS A 98 4.55 3.34 -14.06
N ASP A 99 4.32 2.13 -13.56
CA ASP A 99 5.34 1.33 -12.88
C ASP A 99 6.56 1.01 -13.78
N LYS A 100 6.33 0.78 -15.09
CA LYS A 100 7.40 0.63 -16.09
C LYS A 100 8.21 1.92 -16.28
N GLN A 101 7.56 3.08 -16.30
CA GLN A 101 8.26 4.37 -16.37
C GLN A 101 9.10 4.61 -15.10
N LEU A 102 8.60 4.18 -13.94
CA LEU A 102 9.31 4.28 -12.68
C LEU A 102 10.57 3.40 -12.65
N LEU A 103 10.56 2.20 -13.26
CA LEU A 103 11.76 1.36 -13.38
C LEU A 103 12.93 2.12 -14.01
N GLU A 104 12.68 2.82 -15.13
CA GLU A 104 13.71 3.58 -15.83
C GLU A 104 14.30 4.66 -14.91
N THR A 105 13.44 5.35 -14.15
CA THR A 105 13.86 6.37 -13.19
C THR A 105 14.67 5.76 -12.04
N ALA A 106 14.20 4.64 -11.49
CA ALA A 106 14.84 3.93 -10.39
C ALA A 106 16.23 3.38 -10.77
N ALA A 107 16.41 2.95 -12.02
CA ALA A 107 17.67 2.38 -12.50
C ALA A 107 18.79 3.40 -12.71
N HIS A 108 18.47 4.69 -12.90
CA HIS A 108 19.47 5.71 -13.22
C HIS A 108 20.05 6.42 -11.98
N ASP A 109 19.21 6.86 -11.03
CA ASP A 109 19.60 7.45 -9.73
C ASP A 109 18.35 7.78 -8.87
N GLY A 110 17.28 6.99 -8.98
CA GLY A 110 16.01 7.32 -8.35
C GLY A 110 16.10 7.35 -6.82
N GLU A 111 16.03 8.54 -6.23
CA GLU A 111 15.92 8.72 -4.78
C GLU A 111 14.47 8.50 -4.31
N PHE A 112 14.29 7.57 -3.39
CA PHE A 112 12.99 7.29 -2.77
C PHE A 112 13.02 7.71 -1.30
N ALA A 113 12.09 8.59 -0.91
CA ALA A 113 11.90 8.96 0.50
C ALA A 113 11.66 7.72 1.38
N LEU A 114 10.90 6.74 0.88
CA LEU A 114 10.71 5.45 1.56
C LEU A 114 12.03 4.67 1.67
N GLY A 115 12.87 4.70 0.65
CA GLY A 115 14.17 4.02 0.67
C GLY A 115 15.07 4.60 1.76
N ARG A 116 15.17 5.93 1.85
CA ARG A 116 15.92 6.62 2.91
C ARG A 116 15.38 6.30 4.30
N LEU A 117 14.06 6.27 4.48
CA LEU A 117 13.44 5.89 5.75
C LEU A 117 13.85 4.46 6.15
N LEU A 118 13.69 3.49 5.24
CA LEU A 118 13.98 2.08 5.48
C LEU A 118 15.46 1.84 5.81
N ASP A 119 16.37 2.48 5.07
CA ASP A 119 17.81 2.41 5.34
C ASP A 119 18.16 2.93 6.74
N ASN A 120 17.58 4.08 7.13
CA ASN A 120 17.79 4.64 8.46
C ASN A 120 17.19 3.78 9.57
N MET A 121 16.09 3.05 9.34
CA MET A 121 15.54 2.10 10.33
C MET A 121 16.54 0.97 10.64
N PHE A 122 17.37 0.58 9.67
CA PHE A 122 18.43 -0.40 9.85
C PHE A 122 19.70 0.17 10.50
N SER A 123 19.80 1.48 10.77
CA SER A 123 20.87 2.01 11.63
C SER A 123 20.77 1.49 13.08
N SER A 124 19.59 0.99 13.47
CA SER A 124 19.30 0.40 14.77
C SER A 124 19.65 -1.10 14.88
N THR A 125 19.27 -1.74 15.99
CA THR A 125 19.46 -3.18 16.22
C THR A 125 18.44 -4.06 15.48
N HIS A 126 17.45 -3.46 14.81
CA HIS A 126 16.43 -4.22 14.09
C HIS A 126 17.03 -4.95 12.88
N SER A 127 16.65 -6.22 12.72
CA SER A 127 17.01 -7.03 11.55
C SER A 127 15.87 -7.13 10.54
N GLU A 128 14.65 -6.80 10.94
CA GLU A 128 13.46 -6.87 10.10
C GLU A 128 12.65 -5.59 10.25
N VAL A 129 12.15 -5.08 9.12
CA VAL A 129 11.20 -3.96 9.05
C VAL A 129 9.99 -4.43 8.25
N HIS A 130 8.80 -3.98 8.62
CA HIS A 130 7.56 -4.40 7.98
C HIS A 130 6.90 -3.26 7.20
N VAL A 131 6.56 -3.54 5.95
CA VAL A 131 5.73 -2.69 5.09
C VAL A 131 4.49 -3.47 4.74
N VAL A 132 3.31 -2.96 5.07
CA VAL A 132 2.01 -3.52 4.68
C VAL A 132 1.41 -2.60 3.64
N THR A 133 0.95 -3.13 2.50
CA THR A 133 0.40 -2.30 1.44
C THR A 133 -0.79 -2.92 0.72
N THR A 134 -1.71 -2.05 0.32
CA THR A 134 -2.82 -2.36 -0.60
C THR A 134 -2.46 -2.11 -2.07
N ASN A 135 -1.24 -1.63 -2.34
CA ASN A 135 -0.83 -1.20 -3.67
C ASN A 135 -0.31 -2.38 -4.50
N TYR A 136 -0.65 -2.38 -5.79
CA TYR A 136 -0.19 -3.39 -6.75
C TYR A 136 1.22 -3.09 -7.28
N ASP A 137 1.56 -1.79 -7.38
CA ASP A 137 2.83 -1.28 -7.91
C ASP A 137 4.04 -1.71 -7.10
N ARG A 138 5.23 -1.59 -7.68
CA ARG A 138 6.51 -2.04 -7.10
C ARG A 138 7.31 -0.91 -6.45
N VAL A 139 6.65 0.19 -6.05
CA VAL A 139 7.33 1.36 -5.46
C VAL A 139 8.12 0.99 -4.20
N ALA A 140 7.57 0.13 -3.33
CA ALA A 140 8.25 -0.27 -2.10
C ALA A 140 9.52 -1.10 -2.38
N GLU A 141 9.46 -1.96 -3.39
CA GLU A 141 10.56 -2.78 -3.89
C GLU A 141 11.66 -1.91 -4.50
N PHE A 142 11.29 -0.96 -5.38
CA PHE A 142 12.23 0.01 -5.93
C PHE A 142 12.87 0.87 -4.84
N ALA A 143 12.09 1.31 -3.84
CA ALA A 143 12.61 2.05 -2.70
C ALA A 143 13.66 1.26 -1.92
N CYS A 144 13.43 -0.04 -1.67
CA CYS A 144 14.43 -0.91 -1.05
C CYS A 144 15.70 -1.00 -1.91
N ASN A 145 15.55 -1.22 -3.22
CA ASN A 145 16.69 -1.36 -4.13
C ASN A 145 17.52 -0.08 -4.27
N SER A 146 16.90 1.10 -4.23
CA SER A 146 17.60 2.40 -4.28
C SER A 146 18.63 2.60 -3.16
N LYS A 147 18.47 1.91 -2.02
CA LYS A 147 19.40 1.95 -0.88
C LYS A 147 20.11 0.63 -0.61
N ASN A 148 20.13 -0.30 -1.58
CA ASN A 148 20.71 -1.64 -1.42
C ASN A 148 20.14 -2.43 -0.23
N VAL A 149 18.89 -2.14 0.14
CA VAL A 149 18.16 -2.84 1.20
C VAL A 149 17.50 -4.09 0.59
N LEU A 150 17.68 -5.23 1.24
CA LEU A 150 17.02 -6.47 0.81
C LEU A 150 15.54 -6.46 1.21
N PHE A 151 14.68 -7.01 0.36
CA PHE A 151 13.26 -7.15 0.65
C PHE A 151 12.75 -8.57 0.39
N GLN A 152 11.59 -8.88 0.96
CA GLN A 152 10.87 -10.14 0.78
C GLN A 152 9.37 -9.89 0.65
N THR A 153 8.77 -10.50 -0.37
CA THR A 153 7.32 -10.45 -0.65
C THR A 153 6.63 -11.82 -0.47
N GLY A 154 7.37 -12.83 -0.02
CA GLY A 154 6.93 -14.24 0.05
C GLY A 154 7.33 -15.09 -1.17
N PHE A 155 7.84 -14.46 -2.22
CA PHE A 155 8.42 -15.14 -3.39
C PHE A 155 9.94 -15.25 -3.28
N ALA A 156 10.49 -16.40 -3.70
CA ALA A 156 11.92 -16.63 -3.74
C ALA A 156 12.59 -15.76 -4.84
N PRO A 157 13.76 -15.15 -4.60
CA PRO A 157 14.45 -14.33 -5.60
C PRO A 157 14.75 -15.11 -6.89
N GLY A 158 14.62 -14.43 -8.04
CA GLY A 158 14.93 -14.99 -9.36
C GLY A 158 14.12 -14.36 -10.48
N TYR A 159 14.38 -14.79 -11.72
CA TYR A 159 13.61 -14.38 -12.90
C TYR A 159 12.25 -15.12 -13.01
N ILE A 160 12.19 -16.34 -12.47
CA ILE A 160 10.96 -17.11 -12.29
C ILE A 160 10.87 -17.41 -10.80
N GLN A 161 10.10 -16.59 -10.09
CA GLN A 161 10.04 -16.63 -8.65
C GLN A 161 9.01 -17.65 -8.20
N LYS A 162 9.39 -18.51 -7.26
CA LYS A 162 8.50 -19.51 -6.69
C LYS A 162 7.88 -18.98 -5.41
N TRP A 163 6.60 -19.23 -5.24
CA TRP A 163 5.91 -18.94 -4.00
C TRP A 163 6.44 -19.82 -2.86
N GLU A 164 6.81 -19.20 -1.74
CA GLU A 164 7.35 -19.88 -0.55
C GLU A 164 6.42 -19.66 0.65
N SER A 165 5.35 -20.47 0.70
CA SER A 165 4.28 -20.39 1.72
C SER A 165 4.75 -20.54 3.18
N THR A 166 5.97 -21.03 3.39
CA THR A 166 6.49 -21.32 4.73
C THR A 166 7.32 -20.18 5.34
N GLY A 167 7.58 -19.10 4.59
CA GLY A 167 8.44 -18.01 5.05
C GLY A 167 9.89 -18.44 5.32
N ARG A 168 10.34 -19.57 4.75
CA ARG A 168 11.65 -20.19 5.02
C ARG A 168 12.80 -19.64 4.18
N VAL A 169 12.53 -18.69 3.27
CA VAL A 169 13.60 -17.99 2.55
C VAL A 169 14.38 -17.16 3.56
N LYS A 170 15.59 -17.60 3.90
CA LYS A 170 16.50 -16.87 4.78
C LYS A 170 17.59 -16.23 3.94
N LEU A 171 17.61 -14.91 3.90
CA LEU A 171 18.70 -14.15 3.32
C LEU A 171 19.81 -14.03 4.36
N THR A 172 21.05 -14.32 3.95
CA THR A 172 22.23 -14.22 4.82
C THR A 172 23.30 -13.38 4.12
N HIS A 173 24.02 -12.59 4.91
CA HIS A 173 25.19 -11.84 4.46
C HIS A 173 26.42 -12.44 5.16
N GLY A 174 27.13 -13.31 4.44
CA GLY A 174 28.14 -14.19 5.04
C GLY A 174 27.48 -15.18 6.01
N THR A 175 27.90 -15.17 7.28
CA THR A 175 27.35 -16.05 8.33
C THR A 175 26.21 -15.42 9.12
N LYS A 176 25.89 -14.15 8.90
CA LYS A 176 24.85 -13.42 9.64
C LYS A 176 23.55 -13.39 8.87
N ALA A 177 22.43 -13.40 9.58
CA ALA A 177 21.14 -13.09 8.99
C ALA A 177 21.19 -11.69 8.36
N ALA A 178 20.74 -11.58 7.11
CA ALA A 178 20.68 -10.30 6.44
C ALA A 178 19.53 -9.45 7.00
N ARG A 179 19.71 -8.14 6.97
CA ARG A 179 18.64 -7.20 7.29
C ARG A 179 17.66 -7.14 6.12
N VAL A 180 16.36 -7.23 6.42
CA VAL A 180 15.35 -7.40 5.37
C VAL A 180 14.07 -6.62 5.65
N VAL A 181 13.50 -6.04 4.61
CA VAL A 181 12.16 -5.46 4.63
C VAL A 181 11.17 -6.53 4.19
N LYS A 182 10.22 -6.87 5.05
CA LYS A 182 9.10 -7.75 4.70
C LYS A 182 7.95 -6.88 4.17
N ILE A 183 7.67 -7.02 2.88
CA ILE A 183 6.63 -6.27 2.17
C ILE A 183 5.42 -7.19 1.98
N TRP A 184 4.34 -6.87 2.69
CA TRP A 184 3.09 -7.62 2.69
C TRP A 184 2.09 -6.97 1.73
N LYS A 185 1.99 -7.50 0.50
CA LYS A 185 1.10 -6.99 -0.56
C LYS A 185 -0.24 -7.71 -0.54
N ILE A 186 -1.13 -7.27 0.35
CA ILE A 186 -2.37 -8.01 0.67
C ILE A 186 -3.38 -8.07 -0.49
N HIS A 187 -3.27 -7.15 -1.45
CA HIS A 187 -4.06 -7.13 -2.67
C HIS A 187 -3.30 -7.64 -3.89
N GLY A 188 -2.14 -8.26 -3.70
CA GLY A 188 -1.31 -8.79 -4.77
C GLY A 188 -0.37 -7.76 -5.36
N SER A 189 0.26 -8.13 -6.47
CA SER A 189 1.33 -7.36 -7.09
C SER A 189 1.26 -7.46 -8.61
N LEU A 190 1.78 -6.45 -9.31
CA LEU A 190 1.88 -6.45 -10.77
C LEU A 190 2.76 -7.59 -11.32
N ASP A 191 3.69 -8.11 -10.51
CA ASP A 191 4.57 -9.22 -10.88
C ASP A 191 4.04 -10.59 -10.42
N TRP A 192 2.84 -10.70 -9.83
CA TRP A 192 2.29 -11.99 -9.39
C TRP A 192 1.33 -12.58 -10.40
N PHE A 193 1.49 -13.86 -10.70
CA PHE A 193 0.68 -14.57 -11.69
C PHE A 193 0.31 -15.97 -11.21
N ARG A 194 -0.84 -16.45 -11.68
CA ARG A 194 -1.28 -17.83 -11.60
C ARG A 194 -1.04 -18.49 -12.95
N THR A 195 -0.38 -19.64 -12.95
CA THR A 195 -0.20 -20.46 -14.16
C THR A 195 -1.44 -21.30 -14.46
N ALA A 196 -1.54 -21.82 -15.69
CA ALA A 196 -2.64 -22.72 -16.08
C ALA A 196 -2.74 -24.01 -15.22
N ASP A 197 -1.64 -24.45 -14.59
CA ASP A 197 -1.61 -25.57 -13.63
C ASP A 197 -1.76 -25.12 -12.17
N ASP A 198 -2.38 -23.96 -11.96
CA ASP A 198 -2.76 -23.40 -10.67
C ASP A 198 -1.60 -23.14 -9.69
N ARG A 199 -0.39 -22.86 -10.18
CA ARG A 199 0.74 -22.45 -9.34
C ARG A 199 0.86 -20.93 -9.28
N SER A 200 1.12 -20.41 -8.09
CA SER A 200 1.49 -19.00 -7.90
C SER A 200 2.96 -18.81 -8.22
N ILE A 201 3.25 -17.85 -9.10
CA ILE A 201 4.62 -17.49 -9.49
C ILE A 201 4.77 -15.96 -9.49
N GLY A 202 6.00 -15.51 -9.24
CA GLY A 202 6.40 -14.12 -9.46
C GLY A 202 7.18 -14.00 -10.76
N LEU A 203 6.76 -13.11 -11.65
CA LEU A 203 7.45 -12.76 -12.88
C LEU A 203 7.70 -11.26 -12.86
N PRO A 204 8.95 -10.80 -12.61
CA PRO A 204 9.30 -9.38 -12.55
C PRO A 204 9.38 -8.77 -13.96
N VAL A 205 8.27 -8.85 -14.69
CA VAL A 205 8.09 -8.35 -16.06
C VAL A 205 7.23 -7.09 -16.05
N PHE A 206 7.33 -6.33 -17.14
CA PHE A 206 6.57 -5.09 -17.36
C PHE A 206 5.68 -5.18 -18.60
N GLU A 207 5.57 -6.38 -19.16
CA GLU A 207 4.64 -6.72 -20.23
C GLU A 207 3.74 -7.82 -19.71
N LEU A 208 2.44 -7.70 -20.00
CA LEU A 208 1.47 -8.68 -19.53
C LEU A 208 1.75 -10.02 -20.24
N PRO A 209 2.05 -11.10 -19.51
CA PRO A 209 2.27 -12.40 -20.12
C PRO A 209 1.01 -12.90 -20.83
N SER A 210 1.16 -13.89 -21.73
CA SER A 210 0.02 -14.45 -22.46
C SER A 210 -1.07 -14.94 -21.51
N LYS A 211 -2.31 -14.49 -21.77
CA LYS A 211 -3.51 -14.88 -21.02
C LYS A 211 -3.80 -16.38 -21.11
N ASP A 212 -3.27 -17.06 -22.12
CA ASP A 212 -3.41 -18.52 -22.28
C ASP A 212 -2.63 -19.32 -21.22
N HIS A 213 -1.64 -18.68 -20.59
CA HIS A 213 -0.73 -19.35 -19.67
C HIS A 213 -0.71 -18.71 -18.28
N TYR A 214 -1.04 -17.42 -18.17
CA TYR A 214 -0.87 -16.65 -16.95
C TYR A 214 -2.07 -15.74 -16.69
N THR A 215 -2.54 -15.76 -15.44
CA THR A 215 -3.57 -14.84 -14.94
C THR A 215 -2.97 -13.94 -13.85
N PRO A 216 -3.10 -12.60 -13.95
CA PRO A 216 -2.64 -11.70 -12.89
C PRO A 216 -3.26 -12.02 -11.53
N LEU A 217 -2.44 -12.02 -10.49
CA LEU A 217 -2.85 -12.18 -9.10
C LEU A 217 -2.90 -10.82 -8.41
N ILE A 218 -3.90 -10.03 -8.79
CA ILE A 218 -4.29 -8.79 -8.09
C ILE A 218 -5.75 -8.89 -7.63
N VAL A 219 -6.02 -8.36 -6.44
CA VAL A 219 -7.37 -8.26 -5.86
C VAL A 219 -7.88 -6.85 -6.10
N THR A 220 -8.81 -6.71 -7.04
CA THR A 220 -9.45 -5.43 -7.34
C THR A 220 -10.38 -5.00 -6.19
N PRO A 221 -10.58 -3.69 -5.97
CA PRO A 221 -11.45 -3.20 -4.90
C PRO A 221 -12.90 -3.71 -5.06
N GLY A 222 -13.61 -3.91 -3.94
CA GLY A 222 -15.05 -4.23 -3.89
C GLY A 222 -15.47 -5.64 -4.34
N LEU A 223 -14.67 -6.35 -5.13
CA LEU A 223 -15.02 -7.65 -5.70
C LEU A 223 -14.58 -8.81 -4.82
N ASN A 224 -15.43 -9.83 -4.64
CA ASN A 224 -15.22 -11.16 -4.02
C ASN A 224 -13.84 -11.34 -3.35
N LYS A 225 -13.49 -10.44 -2.42
CA LYS A 225 -12.21 -10.45 -1.72
C LYS A 225 -12.09 -11.78 -1.00
N TYR A 226 -13.22 -12.32 -0.56
CA TYR A 226 -13.35 -13.58 0.14
C TYR A 226 -12.85 -14.79 -0.67
N GLU A 227 -13.27 -15.01 -1.92
CA GLU A 227 -12.91 -16.27 -2.60
C GLU A 227 -11.41 -16.41 -2.87
N LYS A 228 -10.73 -15.35 -3.30
CA LYS A 228 -9.29 -15.39 -3.62
C LYS A 228 -8.38 -15.22 -2.42
N THR A 229 -8.81 -14.54 -1.34
CA THR A 229 -7.94 -14.29 -0.17
C THR A 229 -7.72 -15.54 0.70
N TYR A 230 -8.55 -16.58 0.56
CA TYR A 230 -8.33 -17.85 1.26
C TYR A 230 -7.27 -18.75 0.60
N GLU A 231 -6.84 -18.42 -0.62
CA GLU A 231 -5.80 -19.14 -1.33
C GLU A 231 -4.44 -18.47 -1.17
N ASP A 232 -3.38 -19.26 -1.31
CA ASP A 232 -2.04 -18.71 -1.46
C ASP A 232 -1.87 -18.09 -2.87
N PRO A 233 -1.20 -16.92 -2.99
CA PRO A 233 -0.32 -16.31 -2.00
C PRO A 233 -0.99 -15.37 -0.97
N PHE A 234 -2.26 -15.04 -1.16
CA PHE A 234 -2.95 -14.02 -0.36
C PHE A 234 -3.10 -14.41 1.10
N ARG A 235 -3.55 -15.64 1.39
CA ARG A 235 -3.77 -16.12 2.76
C ARG A 235 -2.52 -15.94 3.65
N THR A 236 -1.38 -16.44 3.21
CA THR A 236 -0.12 -16.30 3.97
C THR A 236 0.34 -14.84 4.05
N THR A 237 0.16 -14.06 2.98
CA THR A 237 0.51 -12.63 2.97
C THR A 237 -0.32 -11.84 3.97
N ILE A 238 -1.63 -12.08 4.03
CA ILE A 238 -2.56 -11.47 4.98
C ILE A 238 -2.20 -11.90 6.41
N ASN A 239 -1.95 -13.18 6.66
CA ASN A 239 -1.51 -13.66 7.98
C ASN A 239 -0.20 -12.99 8.43
N GLY A 240 0.75 -12.80 7.51
CA GLY A 240 2.00 -12.08 7.77
C GLY A 240 1.78 -10.60 8.06
N ALA A 241 0.91 -9.93 7.31
CA ALA A 241 0.49 -8.56 7.57
C ALA A 241 -0.18 -8.42 8.94
N ASP A 242 -1.13 -9.30 9.26
CA ASP A 242 -1.83 -9.33 10.55
C ASP A 242 -0.85 -9.49 11.72
N ALA A 243 0.11 -10.39 11.58
CA ALA A 243 1.16 -10.58 12.59
C ALA A 243 2.04 -9.33 12.73
N ALA A 244 2.40 -8.66 11.63
CA ALA A 244 3.17 -7.43 11.67
C ALA A 244 2.38 -6.29 12.35
N LEU A 245 1.12 -6.09 11.96
CA LEU A 245 0.24 -5.05 12.53
C LEU A 245 -0.03 -5.30 14.03
N LYS A 246 -0.29 -6.55 14.43
CA LYS A 246 -0.55 -6.92 15.83
C LYS A 246 0.67 -6.72 16.74
N ASN A 247 1.87 -6.92 16.21
CA ASN A 247 3.12 -6.78 16.98
C ASN A 247 3.78 -5.40 16.83
N ALA A 248 3.19 -4.49 16.06
CA ALA A 248 3.78 -3.18 15.78
C ALA A 248 3.98 -2.36 17.07
N SER A 249 5.16 -1.78 17.24
CA SER A 249 5.45 -0.86 18.34
C SER A 249 5.11 0.59 18.03
N ALA A 250 4.96 0.92 16.74
CA ALA A 250 4.50 2.19 16.20
C ALA A 250 3.92 1.98 14.78
N PHE A 251 3.17 2.95 14.28
CA PHE A 251 2.62 2.94 12.91
C PHE A 251 2.99 4.21 12.15
N LEU A 252 3.37 4.03 10.89
CA LEU A 252 3.51 5.11 9.91
C LEU A 252 2.61 4.80 8.70
N CYS A 253 1.47 5.49 8.61
CA CYS A 253 0.55 5.35 7.50
C CYS A 253 0.80 6.45 6.47
N VAL A 254 1.09 6.09 5.23
CA VAL A 254 1.39 7.04 4.14
C VAL A 254 0.39 6.85 3.01
N GLY A 255 -0.35 7.90 2.68
CA GLY A 255 -1.33 7.90 1.60
C GLY A 255 -2.41 6.81 1.72
N PHE A 256 -2.67 6.34 2.94
CA PHE A 256 -3.61 5.27 3.23
C PHE A 256 -4.99 5.85 3.56
N GLY A 257 -6.04 5.36 2.89
CA GLY A 257 -7.39 5.90 3.00
C GLY A 257 -8.26 5.34 4.13
N PHE A 258 -7.75 4.37 4.92
CA PHE A 258 -8.47 3.77 6.06
C PHE A 258 -9.80 3.07 5.73
N ARG A 259 -9.99 2.64 4.47
CA ARG A 259 -11.18 1.88 4.02
C ARG A 259 -10.94 0.37 3.91
N ASP A 260 -9.68 -0.06 3.98
CA ASP A 260 -9.35 -1.48 3.80
C ASP A 260 -9.76 -2.34 4.99
N GLN A 261 -10.61 -3.34 4.75
CA GLN A 261 -11.20 -4.19 5.80
C GLN A 261 -10.20 -5.15 6.45
N HIS A 262 -9.05 -5.44 5.83
CA HIS A 262 -8.01 -6.28 6.43
C HIS A 262 -7.08 -5.46 7.34
N ILE A 263 -6.68 -4.26 6.89
CA ILE A 263 -5.71 -3.42 7.63
C ILE A 263 -6.39 -2.55 8.69
N HIS A 264 -7.47 -1.85 8.34
CA HIS A 264 -8.06 -0.80 9.19
C HIS A 264 -8.48 -1.29 10.59
N PRO A 265 -9.20 -2.43 10.72
CA PRO A 265 -9.58 -2.93 12.04
C PRO A 265 -8.38 -3.30 12.92
N LYS A 266 -7.30 -3.81 12.32
CA LYS A 266 -6.09 -4.22 13.04
C LYS A 266 -5.30 -3.04 13.59
N LEU A 267 -5.23 -1.94 12.85
CA LEU A 267 -4.68 -0.68 13.35
C LEU A 267 -5.45 -0.18 14.58
N ILE A 268 -6.79 -0.18 14.51
CA ILE A 268 -7.65 0.25 15.62
C ILE A 268 -7.45 -0.63 16.85
N GLU A 269 -7.49 -1.96 16.68
CA GLU A 269 -7.29 -2.95 17.75
C GLU A 269 -5.97 -2.68 18.47
N ARG A 270 -4.87 -2.56 17.71
CA ARG A 270 -3.53 -2.31 18.24
C ARG A 270 -3.43 -0.98 18.99
N CYS A 271 -3.93 0.11 18.41
CA CYS A 271 -3.90 1.43 19.05
C CYS A 271 -4.75 1.45 20.33
N ARG A 272 -5.90 0.76 20.35
CA ARG A 272 -6.74 0.63 21.55
C ARG A 272 -6.06 -0.18 22.65
N GLU A 273 -5.34 -1.24 22.30
CA GLU A 273 -4.70 -2.14 23.28
C GLU A 273 -3.44 -1.56 23.91
N GLN A 274 -2.62 -0.83 23.15
CA GLN A 274 -1.29 -0.41 23.61
C GLN A 274 -0.98 1.09 23.42
N ASN A 275 -1.88 1.87 22.81
CA ASN A 275 -1.68 3.30 22.56
C ASN A 275 -0.33 3.61 21.86
N VAL A 276 -0.01 2.82 20.83
CA VAL A 276 1.25 2.92 20.09
C VAL A 276 1.35 4.25 19.33
N PRO A 277 2.55 4.87 19.24
CA PRO A 277 2.76 6.05 18.41
C PRO A 277 2.27 5.82 16.98
N THR A 278 1.40 6.68 16.48
CA THR A 278 0.80 6.53 15.15
C THR A 278 0.91 7.84 14.36
N VAL A 279 1.59 7.81 13.23
CA VAL A 279 1.70 8.94 12.32
C VAL A 279 0.93 8.64 11.04
N VAL A 280 0.11 9.58 10.58
CA VAL A 280 -0.65 9.48 9.33
C VAL A 280 -0.30 10.66 8.43
N LEU A 281 0.25 10.37 7.26
CA LEU A 281 0.70 11.33 6.27
C LEU A 281 -0.14 11.18 5.00
N ALA A 282 -0.76 12.27 4.53
CA ALA A 282 -1.48 12.27 3.26
C ALA A 282 -1.51 13.67 2.66
N ARG A 283 -1.60 13.79 1.33
CA ARG A 283 -1.88 15.11 0.71
C ARG A 283 -3.19 15.69 1.23
N THR A 284 -4.21 14.85 1.35
CA THR A 284 -5.53 15.16 1.92
C THR A 284 -5.99 13.93 2.69
N LEU A 285 -6.33 14.09 3.96
CA LEU A 285 -6.85 13.00 4.79
C LEU A 285 -8.31 12.74 4.41
N THR A 286 -8.64 11.47 4.21
CA THR A 286 -10.04 11.05 4.02
C THR A 286 -10.84 11.24 5.30
N GLU A 287 -12.17 11.28 5.19
CA GLU A 287 -13.04 11.34 6.36
C GLU A 287 -12.78 10.17 7.33
N GLU A 288 -12.52 8.97 6.79
CA GLU A 288 -12.19 7.78 7.59
C GLU A 288 -10.84 7.91 8.29
N ALA A 289 -9.85 8.55 7.66
CA ALA A 289 -8.56 8.82 8.30
C ALA A 289 -8.71 9.85 9.43
N GLN A 290 -9.52 10.89 9.23
CA GLN A 290 -9.82 11.89 10.25
C GLN A 290 -10.61 11.29 11.42
N ASP A 291 -11.61 10.44 11.13
CA ASP A 291 -12.35 9.67 12.14
C ASP A 291 -11.43 8.75 12.94
N PHE A 292 -10.52 8.04 12.25
CA PHE A 292 -9.53 7.21 12.92
C PHE A 292 -8.68 8.01 13.91
N LEU A 293 -8.10 9.13 13.47
CA LEU A 293 -7.28 9.98 14.32
C LEU A 293 -8.07 10.52 15.52
N ARG A 294 -9.29 10.99 15.28
CA ARG A 294 -10.14 11.61 16.31
C ARG A 294 -10.63 10.62 17.35
N ASN A 295 -11.08 9.44 16.91
CA ASN A 295 -11.91 8.55 17.72
C ASN A 295 -11.26 7.19 18.01
N LYS A 296 -10.21 6.79 17.28
CA LYS A 296 -9.72 5.40 17.28
C LYS A 296 -8.22 5.25 17.49
N ALA A 297 -7.41 6.27 17.22
CA ALA A 297 -5.95 6.24 17.31
C ALA A 297 -5.40 6.34 18.75
N GLY A 298 -6.25 6.56 19.75
CA GLY A 298 -5.84 6.75 21.14
C GLY A 298 -5.34 8.16 21.41
N THR A 299 -4.31 8.30 22.24
CA THR A 299 -3.73 9.60 22.65
C THR A 299 -2.30 9.82 22.14
N ASN A 300 -1.75 8.91 21.36
CA ASN A 300 -0.40 9.01 20.82
C ASN A 300 -0.41 9.01 19.30
N TYR A 301 -0.93 10.10 18.71
CA TYR A 301 -1.03 10.20 17.26
C TYR A 301 -0.63 11.58 16.72
N LEU A 302 -0.29 11.57 15.43
CA LEU A 302 -0.02 12.74 14.61
C LEU A 302 -0.60 12.52 13.21
N GLY A 303 -1.61 13.30 12.82
CA GLY A 303 -2.09 13.34 11.44
C GLY A 303 -1.58 14.60 10.74
N ILE A 304 -1.15 14.50 9.50
CA ILE A 304 -0.66 15.66 8.75
C ILE A 304 -1.19 15.63 7.32
N GLU A 305 -1.78 16.74 6.90
CA GLU A 305 -2.18 16.98 5.52
C GLU A 305 -1.73 18.34 4.98
N ARG A 306 -1.82 18.52 3.67
CA ARG A 306 -1.49 19.80 3.03
C ARG A 306 -2.54 20.86 3.37
N SER A 307 -2.08 22.07 3.70
CA SER A 307 -2.97 23.24 3.89
C SER A 307 -2.38 24.48 3.24
N GLY A 308 -2.87 24.84 2.05
CA GLY A 308 -2.33 25.95 1.27
C GLY A 308 -0.84 25.76 0.95
N THR A 309 -0.01 26.68 1.45
CA THR A 309 1.46 26.63 1.37
C THR A 309 2.12 25.94 2.58
N GLY A 310 1.35 25.68 3.65
CA GLY A 310 1.81 25.03 4.87
C GLY A 310 1.21 23.63 5.03
N SER A 311 1.04 23.23 6.28
CA SER A 311 0.48 21.93 6.65
C SER A 311 -0.63 22.09 7.69
N ARG A 312 -1.60 21.17 7.71
CA ARG A 312 -2.59 21.05 8.78
C ARG A 312 -2.27 19.81 9.59
N VAL A 313 -2.17 19.98 10.90
CA VAL A 313 -1.69 18.96 11.84
C VAL A 313 -2.76 18.62 12.85
N TYR A 314 -3.00 17.33 13.05
CA TYR A 314 -3.97 16.73 13.96
C TYR A 314 -3.22 16.02 15.08
N SER A 315 -3.65 16.26 16.32
CA SER A 315 -3.10 15.61 17.51
C SER A 315 -4.15 15.61 18.62
N PRO A 316 -3.96 14.91 19.74
CA PRO A 316 -4.93 14.91 20.85
C PRO A 316 -5.26 16.31 21.38
N SER A 317 -4.31 17.25 21.31
CA SER A 317 -4.52 18.65 21.71
C SER A 317 -5.21 19.50 20.62
N TYR A 318 -5.21 19.03 19.38
CA TYR A 318 -5.80 19.68 18.21
C TYR A 318 -6.57 18.65 17.35
N PRO A 319 -7.66 18.05 17.86
CA PRO A 319 -8.38 16.97 17.17
C PRO A 319 -9.09 17.44 15.89
N GLU A 320 -9.44 18.73 15.81
CA GLU A 320 -9.98 19.37 14.59
C GLU A 320 -8.89 19.82 13.61
N GLY A 321 -7.63 19.60 13.96
CA GLY A 321 -6.48 20.05 13.21
C GLY A 321 -6.16 21.54 13.43
N THR A 322 -4.89 21.89 13.27
CA THR A 322 -4.41 23.28 13.32
C THR A 322 -3.44 23.52 12.17
N ASN A 323 -3.53 24.70 11.55
CA ASN A 323 -2.62 25.07 10.48
C ASN A 323 -1.25 25.48 11.05
N VAL A 324 -0.19 25.00 10.42
CA VAL A 324 1.19 25.40 10.69
C VAL A 324 1.82 25.95 9.41
N ALA A 325 2.68 26.95 9.56
CA ALA A 325 3.32 27.62 8.43
C ALA A 325 4.35 26.73 7.71
N THR A 326 4.91 25.74 8.41
CA THR A 326 5.94 24.85 7.88
C THR A 326 5.38 24.02 6.71
N PRO A 327 5.99 24.15 5.51
CA PRO A 327 5.54 23.44 4.32
C PRO A 327 5.89 21.95 4.40
N ASP A 328 5.18 21.16 3.59
CA ASP A 328 5.53 19.78 3.23
C ASP A 328 5.68 18.75 4.37
N LEU A 329 5.18 19.03 5.58
CA LEU A 329 5.20 18.06 6.68
C LEU A 329 4.36 16.80 6.40
N TRP A 330 3.46 16.88 5.42
CA TRP A 330 2.52 15.83 5.03
C TRP A 330 3.10 14.81 4.06
N SER A 331 4.24 15.10 3.43
CA SER A 331 4.90 14.16 2.53
C SER A 331 5.85 13.24 3.30
N LEU A 332 6.18 12.09 2.73
CA LEU A 332 7.19 11.20 3.33
C LEU A 332 8.58 11.86 3.36
N GLU A 333 8.89 12.71 2.38
CA GLU A 333 10.13 13.46 2.30
C GLU A 333 10.26 14.49 3.43
N GLY A 334 9.18 15.24 3.69
CA GLY A 334 9.11 16.18 4.79
C GLY A 334 9.12 15.48 6.15
N PHE A 335 8.41 14.36 6.30
CA PHE A 335 8.48 13.55 7.51
C PHE A 335 9.91 13.09 7.81
N ASN A 336 10.61 12.56 6.82
CA ASN A 336 12.01 12.15 6.97
C ASN A 336 12.90 13.30 7.44
N SER A 337 12.70 14.51 6.90
CA SER A 337 13.48 15.69 7.29
C SER A 337 13.26 16.13 8.75
N LEU A 338 12.16 15.70 9.37
CA LEU A 338 11.86 15.96 10.78
C LEU A 338 12.32 14.82 11.69
N ALA A 339 12.19 13.58 11.22
CA ALA A 339 12.22 12.38 12.06
C ALA A 339 13.57 11.64 12.06
N LEU A 340 14.34 11.74 10.97
CA LEU A 340 15.67 11.15 10.81
C LEU A 340 16.73 12.13 11.32
#